data_AF-A0A8T3VKM0-F1
#
_entry.id   AF-A0A8T3VKM0-F1
#
_cell.length_a   1.000
_cell.length_b   1.000
_cell.length_c   1.000
_cell.angle_alpha   90.00
_cell.angle_beta   90.00
_cell.angle_gamma   90.00
#
_symmetry.space_group_name_H-M   'P 1'
#
loop_
_entity.id
_entity.type
_entity.pdbx_description
1 polymer ?
#
loop_
_entity_poly.entity_id
_entity_poly.type
_entity_poly.pdbx_seq_one_letter_code
_entity_poly.pdbx_strand_id
1 'polypeptide(L)'
;MINRKKEIDELVESMMQKTTNNPRDYCFNYIVSRYPKVSHEVFGFPGKFIKSLDRIAYKEDGSKLELDIAELVEKDEFIKQKSTINVEHQTTPIEYGKIDPIYDYKIHLIHENNLPSTSIVITSIEQEKQMKCYESQNNVFNVYYIEVKEKDICEKLNILRNITNSEEISQKEAIYFTYIVIFVDRNIDKRIVEEISHIFMHVKMNSYLRLDIHHVLKIMIKEIFKDNKQKTRELLTMITKTLNEKEFCELTREEQFKADIARKDELIENRDEMLAKKDEMISEIKTENEKKISEIKTENEKRISEKDKEISEIKTENEKKISEKDKEIYEKDKEIYEKDVMLAKKDEELEILRLQIKQQNSKQ
;
A
#
# COMPACT_ATOMS: atom_id res chain seq x y z
N MET A 1 -26.11 22.82 31.96
CA MET A 1 -26.61 22.89 30.56
C MET A 1 -25.69 23.65 29.60
N ILE A 2 -25.11 24.80 29.98
CA ILE A 2 -24.21 25.58 29.10
C ILE A 2 -22.97 24.77 28.65
N ASN A 3 -22.36 24.00 29.55
CA ASN A 3 -21.17 23.18 29.21
C ASN A 3 -21.48 22.10 28.16
N ARG A 4 -22.57 21.35 28.36
CA ARG A 4 -23.02 20.29 27.43
C ARG A 4 -23.38 20.82 26.05
N LYS A 5 -23.95 22.04 25.95
CA LYS A 5 -24.21 22.66 24.65
C LYS A 5 -22.90 22.95 23.90
N LYS A 6 -21.90 23.51 24.58
CA LYS A 6 -20.58 23.79 24.01
C LYS A 6 -19.87 22.50 23.56
N GLU A 7 -19.91 21.46 24.39
CA GLU A 7 -19.34 20.14 24.07
C GLU A 7 -20.02 19.51 22.84
N ILE A 8 -21.35 19.60 22.73
CA ILE A 8 -22.08 19.14 21.54
C ILE A 8 -21.69 19.97 20.32
N ASP A 9 -21.60 21.29 20.44
CA ASP A 9 -21.21 22.16 19.33
C ASP A 9 -19.79 21.83 18.84
N GLU A 10 -18.83 21.61 19.74
CA GLU A 10 -17.46 21.19 19.42
C GLU A 10 -17.41 19.80 18.75
N LEU A 11 -18.17 18.82 19.28
CA LEU A 11 -18.26 17.49 18.69
C LEU A 11 -18.91 17.52 17.30
N VAL A 12 -19.96 18.32 17.11
CA VAL A 12 -20.59 18.48 15.79
C VAL A 12 -19.59 19.10 14.80
N GLU A 13 -18.80 20.09 15.21
CA GLU A 13 -17.75 20.64 14.34
C GLU A 13 -16.71 19.60 13.93
N SER A 14 -16.29 18.72 14.85
CA SER A 14 -15.38 17.62 14.49
C SER A 14 -16.05 16.64 13.54
N MET A 15 -17.33 16.31 13.77
CA MET A 15 -18.10 15.44 12.88
C MET A 15 -18.30 16.02 11.49
N MET A 16 -18.28 17.35 11.32
CA MET A 16 -18.38 17.98 9.99
C MET A 16 -17.13 17.75 9.13
N GLN A 17 -16.01 17.33 9.73
CA GLN A 17 -14.75 17.10 9.03
C GLN A 17 -14.71 15.67 8.46
N LYS A 18 -14.20 15.53 7.22
CA LYS A 18 -14.10 14.31 6.38
C LYS A 18 -15.39 13.75 5.78
N THR A 19 -15.31 13.32 4.52
CA THR A 19 -16.34 12.50 3.86
C THR A 19 -15.80 11.10 3.63
N THR A 20 -16.64 10.08 3.75
CA THR A 20 -16.31 8.71 3.34
C THR A 20 -16.43 8.61 1.81
N ASN A 21 -15.51 7.88 1.16
CA ASN A 21 -15.48 7.78 -0.32
C ASN A 21 -16.71 7.06 -0.90
N ASN A 22 -17.47 6.33 -0.09
CA ASN A 22 -18.80 5.83 -0.42
C ASN A 22 -19.64 5.66 0.87
N PRO A 23 -20.41 6.69 1.27
CA PRO A 23 -21.12 6.71 2.55
C PRO A 23 -22.16 5.59 2.69
N ARG A 24 -22.84 5.23 1.61
CA ARG A 24 -23.90 4.22 1.63
C ARG A 24 -23.34 2.83 1.81
N ASP A 25 -22.33 2.45 1.02
CA ASP A 25 -21.69 1.14 1.11
C ASP A 25 -21.03 0.95 2.48
N TYR A 26 -20.36 1.98 2.99
CA TYR A 26 -19.79 1.96 4.34
C TYR A 26 -20.87 1.72 5.42
N CYS A 27 -21.97 2.49 5.39
CA CYS A 27 -23.04 2.36 6.37
C CYS A 27 -23.73 0.99 6.29
N PHE A 28 -23.93 0.48 5.09
CA PHE A 28 -24.47 -0.84 4.85
C PHE A 28 -23.56 -1.93 5.46
N ASN A 29 -22.28 -1.91 5.09
CA ASN A 29 -21.30 -2.88 5.59
C ASN A 29 -21.18 -2.82 7.12
N TYR A 30 -21.21 -1.62 7.69
CA TYR A 30 -21.17 -1.41 9.13
C TYR A 30 -22.35 -2.08 9.85
N ILE A 31 -23.58 -1.87 9.38
CA ILE A 31 -24.79 -2.41 10.04
C ILE A 31 -24.93 -3.89 9.85
N VAL A 32 -24.69 -4.39 8.65
CA VAL A 32 -24.83 -5.82 8.40
C VAL A 32 -23.72 -6.60 9.14
N SER A 33 -22.52 -6.04 9.32
CA SER A 33 -21.48 -6.66 10.16
C SER A 33 -21.83 -6.66 11.65
N ARG A 34 -22.43 -5.58 12.15
CA ARG A 34 -22.80 -5.45 13.58
C ARG A 34 -24.02 -6.28 13.95
N TYR A 35 -25.00 -6.37 13.04
CA TYR A 35 -26.29 -6.99 13.28
C TYR A 35 -26.65 -8.01 12.19
N PRO A 36 -25.80 -9.02 11.91
CA PRO A 36 -25.94 -9.86 10.72
C PRO A 36 -27.29 -10.60 10.70
N LYS A 37 -27.70 -11.21 11.82
CA LYS A 37 -29.02 -11.86 11.92
C LYS A 37 -30.19 -10.92 11.61
N VAL A 38 -30.20 -9.74 12.21
CA VAL A 38 -31.32 -8.80 12.07
C VAL A 38 -31.32 -8.21 10.66
N SER A 39 -30.15 -7.89 10.14
CA SER A 39 -29.94 -7.46 8.77
C SER A 39 -30.45 -8.50 7.77
N HIS A 40 -30.11 -9.78 7.96
CA HIS A 40 -30.62 -10.88 7.16
C HIS A 40 -32.15 -10.88 7.06
N GLU A 41 -32.84 -10.68 8.17
CA GLU A 41 -34.29 -10.59 8.23
C GLU A 41 -34.86 -9.30 7.62
N VAL A 42 -34.20 -8.16 7.82
CA VAL A 42 -34.68 -6.84 7.35
C VAL A 42 -34.49 -6.65 5.85
N PHE A 43 -33.35 -7.11 5.34
CA PHE A 43 -33.01 -7.04 3.92
C PHE A 43 -33.59 -8.21 3.11
N GLY A 44 -34.11 -9.25 3.78
CA GLY A 44 -34.74 -10.38 3.12
C GLY A 44 -33.73 -11.25 2.38
N PHE A 45 -32.59 -11.54 3.00
CA PHE A 45 -31.63 -12.49 2.43
C PHE A 45 -32.27 -13.89 2.37
N PRO A 46 -32.00 -14.65 1.30
CA PRO A 46 -32.45 -16.03 1.18
C PRO A 46 -31.76 -16.92 2.22
N GLY A 47 -32.42 -18.02 2.57
CA GLY A 47 -31.98 -18.93 3.60
C GLY A 47 -32.41 -18.51 5.00
N LYS A 48 -31.85 -19.21 5.99
CA LYS A 48 -32.00 -18.87 7.40
C LYS A 48 -30.63 -18.65 8.00
N PHE A 49 -30.40 -17.46 8.54
CA PHE A 49 -29.17 -17.10 9.21
C PHE A 49 -28.77 -18.11 10.31
N ILE A 50 -27.52 -18.57 10.25
CA ILE A 50 -26.91 -19.42 11.28
C ILE A 50 -25.92 -18.60 12.12
N LYS A 51 -24.91 -18.00 11.48
CA LYS A 51 -23.87 -17.22 12.14
C LYS A 51 -23.10 -16.32 11.17
N SER A 52 -22.47 -15.28 11.71
CA SER A 52 -21.43 -14.50 11.01
C SER A 52 -20.17 -15.35 10.84
N LEU A 53 -19.41 -15.08 9.79
CA LEU A 53 -18.09 -15.67 9.59
C LEU A 53 -16.94 -14.73 9.96
N ASP A 54 -17.19 -13.45 10.27
CA ASP A 54 -16.22 -12.44 10.76
C ASP A 54 -14.89 -12.42 9.96
N ARG A 55 -14.93 -12.59 8.63
CA ARG A 55 -13.71 -12.70 7.81
C ARG A 55 -13.43 -11.42 7.03
N ILE A 56 -12.17 -11.01 7.05
CA ILE A 56 -11.57 -10.06 6.11
C ILE A 56 -10.92 -10.89 5.01
N ALA A 57 -11.27 -10.64 3.74
CA ALA A 57 -10.65 -11.29 2.61
C ALA A 57 -9.59 -10.39 1.95
N TYR A 58 -8.67 -11.04 1.25
CA TYR A 58 -7.59 -10.42 0.51
C TYR A 58 -7.56 -11.01 -0.90
N LYS A 59 -7.24 -10.18 -1.90
CA LYS A 59 -6.97 -10.64 -3.26
C LYS A 59 -5.67 -11.43 -3.30
N GLU A 60 -5.39 -12.10 -4.42
CA GLU A 60 -4.10 -12.79 -4.63
C GLU A 60 -2.89 -11.84 -4.52
N ASP A 61 -3.06 -10.55 -4.85
CA ASP A 61 -2.04 -9.51 -4.70
C ASP A 61 -1.84 -9.01 -3.26
N GLY A 62 -2.59 -9.56 -2.29
CA GLY A 62 -2.55 -9.19 -0.87
C GLY A 62 -3.33 -7.93 -0.51
N SER A 63 -3.94 -7.23 -1.48
CA SER A 63 -4.83 -6.10 -1.20
C SER A 63 -6.12 -6.58 -0.55
N LYS A 64 -6.66 -5.78 0.39
CA LYS A 64 -7.93 -6.10 1.05
C LYS A 64 -9.06 -6.08 0.02
N LEU A 65 -9.88 -7.13 0.00
CA LEU A 65 -11.14 -7.12 -0.73
C LEU A 65 -12.14 -6.26 0.04
N GLU A 66 -12.61 -5.17 -0.57
CA GLU A 66 -13.66 -4.30 -0.03
C GLU A 66 -15.06 -4.93 -0.17
N LEU A 67 -15.22 -6.17 0.30
CA LEU A 67 -16.49 -6.92 0.26
C LEU A 67 -16.73 -7.51 1.66
N ASP A 68 -17.53 -6.83 2.46
CA ASP A 68 -17.28 -6.87 3.90
C ASP A 68 -18.09 -7.90 4.68
N ILE A 69 -18.98 -8.69 4.07
CA ILE A 69 -19.90 -9.52 4.88
C ILE A 69 -20.17 -10.88 4.29
N ALA A 70 -19.74 -11.90 5.04
CA ALA A 70 -20.08 -13.29 4.80
C ALA A 70 -20.89 -13.88 5.96
N GLU A 71 -22.03 -14.46 5.64
CA GLU A 71 -22.91 -15.15 6.58
C GLU A 71 -23.02 -16.62 6.23
N LEU A 72 -23.19 -17.47 7.25
CA LEU A 72 -23.53 -18.87 7.06
C LEU A 72 -25.04 -19.06 7.16
N VAL A 73 -25.64 -19.77 6.19
CA VAL A 73 -27.10 -19.95 6.09
C VAL A 73 -27.52 -21.41 5.92
N GLU A 74 -28.69 -21.75 6.46
CA GLU A 74 -29.33 -23.06 6.23
C GLU A 74 -29.98 -23.13 4.84
N LYS A 75 -30.27 -24.36 4.41
CA LYS A 75 -31.02 -24.61 3.18
C LYS A 75 -32.45 -24.08 3.26
N ASP A 76 -32.96 -23.58 2.15
CA ASP A 76 -34.35 -23.19 1.95
C ASP A 76 -34.77 -23.47 0.49
N GLU A 77 -35.88 -22.88 0.03
CA GLU A 77 -36.36 -23.06 -1.34
C GLU A 77 -35.38 -22.51 -2.39
N PHE A 78 -34.55 -21.54 -2.01
CA PHE A 78 -33.61 -20.86 -2.89
C PHE A 78 -32.20 -21.49 -2.82
N ILE A 79 -31.76 -21.80 -1.60
CA ILE A 79 -30.45 -22.36 -1.28
C ILE A 79 -30.63 -23.86 -0.98
N LYS A 80 -30.25 -24.70 -1.94
CA LYS A 80 -30.48 -26.16 -1.87
C LYS A 80 -29.65 -26.90 -0.82
N GLN A 81 -28.61 -26.26 -0.30
CA GLN A 81 -27.68 -26.84 0.68
C GLN A 81 -27.14 -25.74 1.59
N LYS A 82 -26.57 -26.11 2.74
CA LYS A 82 -25.91 -25.15 3.63
C LYS A 82 -24.83 -24.38 2.86
N SER A 83 -24.86 -23.05 2.93
CA SER A 83 -24.04 -22.17 2.09
C SER A 83 -23.50 -21.00 2.88
N THR A 84 -22.42 -20.40 2.39
CA THR A 84 -22.10 -19.02 2.74
C THR A 84 -22.87 -18.07 1.81
N ILE A 85 -23.23 -16.90 2.31
CA ILE A 85 -23.72 -15.78 1.52
C ILE A 85 -22.73 -14.64 1.68
N ASN A 86 -22.25 -14.08 0.58
CA ASN A 86 -21.57 -12.80 0.59
C ASN A 86 -22.53 -11.70 0.11
N VAL A 87 -22.65 -10.62 0.89
CA VAL A 87 -23.57 -9.52 0.59
C VAL A 87 -22.80 -8.25 0.24
N GLU A 88 -23.25 -7.58 -0.80
CA GLU A 88 -22.69 -6.32 -1.29
C GLU A 88 -23.80 -5.30 -1.53
N HIS A 89 -23.54 -4.03 -1.25
CA HIS A 89 -24.42 -2.94 -1.63
C HIS A 89 -23.89 -2.24 -2.88
N GLN A 90 -24.78 -1.87 -3.81
CA GLN A 90 -24.41 -1.22 -5.06
C GLN A 90 -25.33 -0.03 -5.38
N THR A 91 -24.70 1.13 -5.55
CA THR A 91 -25.36 2.38 -6.00
C THR A 91 -25.20 2.65 -7.49
N THR A 92 -24.41 1.83 -8.18
CA THR A 92 -24.20 1.84 -9.64
C THR A 92 -24.38 0.40 -10.16
N PRO A 93 -24.67 0.21 -11.46
CA PRO A 93 -24.70 -1.14 -12.04
C PRO A 93 -23.37 -1.87 -11.80
N ILE A 94 -23.42 -3.20 -11.65
CA ILE A 94 -22.19 -3.99 -11.54
C ILE A 94 -21.53 -4.05 -12.92
N GLU A 95 -20.42 -3.34 -13.06
CA GLU A 95 -19.60 -3.32 -14.27
C GLU A 95 -18.52 -4.41 -14.24
N TYR A 96 -17.91 -4.66 -15.41
CA TYR A 96 -16.95 -5.73 -15.65
C TYR A 96 -15.77 -5.77 -14.65
N GLY A 97 -15.39 -4.65 -14.02
CA GLY A 97 -14.30 -4.60 -13.05
C GLY A 97 -14.65 -5.04 -11.61
N LYS A 98 -15.93 -5.13 -11.25
CA LYS A 98 -16.36 -5.59 -9.90
C LYS A 98 -16.61 -7.09 -9.85
N ILE A 99 -16.87 -7.70 -11.00
CA ILE A 99 -17.19 -9.13 -11.10
C ILE A 99 -16.02 -10.01 -10.65
N ASP A 100 -14.80 -9.70 -11.06
CA ASP A 100 -13.61 -10.48 -10.68
C ASP A 100 -13.37 -10.44 -9.16
N PRO A 101 -13.38 -9.27 -8.47
CA PRO A 101 -13.32 -9.24 -7.00
C PRO A 101 -14.41 -10.04 -6.28
N ILE A 102 -15.66 -10.00 -6.77
CA ILE A 102 -16.76 -10.78 -6.19
C ILE A 102 -16.51 -12.29 -6.38
N TYR A 103 -16.03 -12.68 -7.56
CA TYR A 103 -15.69 -14.04 -7.88
C TYR A 103 -14.53 -14.57 -7.02
N ASP A 104 -13.43 -13.81 -6.94
CA ASP A 104 -12.26 -14.16 -6.12
C ASP A 104 -12.66 -14.36 -4.66
N TYR A 105 -13.51 -13.47 -4.13
CA TYR A 105 -13.99 -13.60 -2.76
C TYR A 105 -14.87 -14.84 -2.57
N LYS A 106 -15.76 -15.11 -3.52
CA LYS A 106 -16.59 -16.31 -3.53
C LYS A 106 -15.73 -17.57 -3.47
N ILE A 107 -14.67 -17.65 -4.27
CA ILE A 107 -13.72 -18.77 -4.30
C ILE A 107 -12.98 -18.91 -2.96
N HIS A 108 -12.49 -17.79 -2.41
CA HIS A 108 -11.87 -17.77 -1.08
C HIS A 108 -12.79 -18.37 0.00
N LEU A 109 -14.07 -17.95 0.05
CA LEU A 109 -15.04 -18.47 1.01
C LEU A 109 -15.28 -19.98 0.86
N ILE A 110 -15.31 -20.48 -0.38
CA ILE A 110 -15.48 -21.91 -0.66
C ILE A 110 -14.28 -22.70 -0.12
N HIS A 111 -13.07 -22.26 -0.42
CA HIS A 111 -11.85 -22.91 0.08
C HIS A 111 -11.77 -22.91 1.60
N GLU A 112 -12.05 -21.78 2.23
CA GLU A 112 -11.91 -21.59 3.67
C GLU A 112 -12.96 -22.33 4.51
N ASN A 113 -14.17 -22.50 3.98
CA ASN A 113 -15.27 -23.09 4.75
C ASN A 113 -15.69 -24.47 4.25
N ASN A 114 -15.16 -24.91 3.09
CA ASN A 114 -15.58 -26.13 2.40
C ASN A 114 -17.11 -26.18 2.21
N LEU A 115 -17.68 -25.03 1.87
CA LEU A 115 -19.11 -24.83 1.65
C LEU A 115 -19.31 -24.04 0.36
N PRO A 116 -20.42 -24.25 -0.38
CA PRO A 116 -20.76 -23.38 -1.50
C PRO A 116 -20.95 -21.93 -1.01
N SER A 117 -20.81 -20.99 -1.93
CA SER A 117 -21.03 -19.57 -1.66
C SER A 117 -21.99 -18.94 -2.68
N THR A 118 -22.87 -18.08 -2.20
CA THR A 118 -23.87 -17.34 -2.97
C THR A 118 -23.63 -15.84 -2.82
N SER A 119 -23.53 -15.12 -3.94
CA SER A 119 -23.31 -13.68 -3.92
C SER A 119 -24.62 -12.93 -4.10
N ILE A 120 -24.86 -11.98 -3.20
CA ILE A 120 -26.07 -11.16 -3.16
C ILE A 120 -25.67 -9.70 -3.25
N VAL A 121 -26.34 -9.00 -4.13
CA VAL A 121 -26.18 -7.57 -4.33
C VAL A 121 -27.50 -6.88 -4.02
N ILE A 122 -27.48 -6.00 -3.04
CA ILE A 122 -28.61 -5.12 -2.75
C ILE A 122 -28.41 -3.82 -3.51
N THR A 123 -29.45 -3.36 -4.20
CA THR A 123 -29.36 -2.15 -5.00
C THR A 123 -30.69 -1.41 -5.04
N SER A 124 -30.62 -0.09 -5.18
CA SER A 124 -31.75 0.76 -5.52
C SER A 124 -31.95 0.92 -7.04
N ILE A 125 -31.18 0.20 -7.85
CA ILE A 125 -31.25 0.27 -9.32
C ILE A 125 -32.19 -0.82 -9.80
N GLU A 126 -33.21 -0.43 -10.57
CA GLU A 126 -34.13 -1.37 -11.22
C GLU A 126 -33.35 -2.41 -12.03
N GLN A 127 -33.59 -3.68 -11.73
CA GLN A 127 -32.98 -4.80 -12.45
C GLN A 127 -34.04 -5.55 -13.23
N GLU A 128 -33.78 -5.80 -14.51
CA GLU A 128 -34.67 -6.65 -15.34
C GLU A 128 -34.82 -8.07 -14.80
N LYS A 129 -33.81 -8.56 -14.05
CA LYS A 129 -33.75 -9.93 -13.51
C LYS A 129 -33.26 -9.93 -12.08
N GLN A 130 -33.89 -10.76 -11.24
CA GLN A 130 -33.49 -11.02 -9.86
C GLN A 130 -32.20 -11.83 -9.74
N MET A 131 -31.75 -12.48 -10.82
CA MET A 131 -30.49 -13.22 -10.88
C MET A 131 -29.82 -12.93 -12.22
N LYS A 132 -28.54 -12.60 -12.19
CA LYS A 132 -27.69 -12.52 -13.38
C LYS A 132 -26.55 -13.52 -13.29
N CYS A 133 -26.18 -13.99 -14.47
CA CYS A 133 -25.12 -14.96 -14.68
C CYS A 133 -23.91 -14.20 -15.19
N TYR A 134 -22.77 -14.34 -14.52
CA TYR A 134 -21.53 -13.66 -14.83
C TYR A 134 -20.44 -14.65 -15.16
N GLU A 135 -19.58 -14.30 -16.11
CA GLU A 135 -18.39 -15.06 -16.46
C GLU A 135 -17.16 -14.34 -15.87
N SER A 136 -16.32 -15.07 -15.13
CA SER A 136 -15.06 -14.59 -14.58
C SER A 136 -14.07 -15.75 -14.50
N GLN A 137 -12.82 -15.53 -14.91
CA GLN A 137 -11.74 -16.54 -14.86
C GLN A 137 -12.15 -17.93 -15.40
N ASN A 138 -12.83 -17.96 -16.56
CA ASN A 138 -13.38 -19.18 -17.21
C ASN A 138 -14.45 -19.93 -16.40
N ASN A 139 -15.01 -19.31 -15.37
CA ASN A 139 -16.09 -19.85 -14.57
C ASN A 139 -17.34 -18.99 -14.70
N VAL A 140 -18.49 -19.64 -14.55
CA VAL A 140 -19.79 -18.99 -14.59
C VAL A 140 -20.37 -19.01 -13.19
N PHE A 141 -20.81 -17.86 -12.69
CA PHE A 141 -21.46 -17.78 -11.38
C PHE A 141 -22.68 -16.86 -11.39
N ASN A 142 -23.59 -17.12 -10.46
CA ASN A 142 -24.81 -16.34 -10.30
C ASN A 142 -24.64 -15.29 -9.21
N VAL A 143 -25.11 -14.08 -9.51
CA VAL A 143 -25.28 -12.98 -8.56
C VAL A 143 -26.77 -12.69 -8.46
N TYR A 144 -27.26 -12.63 -7.23
CA TYR A 144 -28.66 -12.36 -6.94
C TYR A 144 -28.86 -10.92 -6.54
N TYR A 145 -29.93 -10.31 -7.04
CA TYR A 145 -30.26 -8.91 -6.80
C TYR A 145 -31.46 -8.79 -5.89
N ILE A 146 -31.29 -8.03 -4.81
CA ILE A 146 -32.38 -7.56 -3.96
C ILE A 146 -32.59 -6.09 -4.31
N GLU A 147 -33.65 -5.83 -5.05
CA GLU A 147 -34.08 -4.48 -5.40
C GLU A 147 -34.85 -3.87 -4.22
N VAL A 148 -34.37 -2.74 -3.70
CA VAL A 148 -35.09 -1.99 -2.67
C VAL A 148 -36.04 -1.00 -3.33
N LYS A 149 -37.34 -1.24 -3.22
CA LYS A 149 -38.36 -0.39 -3.83
C LYS A 149 -38.77 0.74 -2.89
N GLU A 150 -39.20 1.86 -3.47
CA GLU A 150 -39.72 3.00 -2.69
C GLU A 150 -40.87 2.58 -1.75
N LYS A 151 -41.73 1.65 -2.20
CA LYS A 151 -42.81 1.09 -1.39
C LYS A 151 -42.29 0.47 -0.09
N ASP A 152 -41.19 -0.27 -0.15
CA ASP A 152 -40.59 -0.93 1.03
C ASP A 152 -40.04 0.10 2.02
N ILE A 153 -39.49 1.21 1.51
CA ILE A 153 -39.02 2.34 2.31
C ILE A 153 -40.21 3.01 3.00
N CYS A 154 -41.29 3.28 2.27
CA CYS A 154 -42.51 3.88 2.84
C CYS A 154 -43.18 2.99 3.89
N GLU A 155 -43.24 1.67 3.66
CA GLU A 155 -43.80 0.72 4.63
C GLU A 155 -42.99 0.74 5.94
N LYS A 156 -41.66 0.67 5.84
CA LYS A 156 -40.78 0.73 7.01
C LYS A 156 -40.86 2.09 7.72
N LEU A 157 -40.93 3.19 6.98
CA LEU A 157 -41.12 4.53 7.54
C LEU A 157 -42.46 4.64 8.29
N ASN A 158 -43.54 4.07 7.75
CA ASN A 158 -44.84 4.05 8.41
C ASN A 158 -44.83 3.22 9.70
N ILE A 159 -44.09 2.11 9.74
CA ILE A 159 -43.87 1.36 11.00
C ILE A 159 -43.21 2.29 12.02
N LEU A 160 -42.12 2.97 11.65
CA LEU A 160 -41.41 3.89 12.53
C LEU A 160 -42.28 5.07 13.02
N ARG A 161 -43.15 5.61 12.16
CA ARG A 161 -44.12 6.68 12.53
C ARG A 161 -45.12 6.24 13.60
N ASN A 162 -45.51 4.97 13.57
CA ASN A 162 -46.54 4.44 14.47
C ASN A 162 -45.99 4.01 15.83
N ILE A 163 -44.66 3.98 15.99
CA ILE A 163 -44.02 3.68 17.27
C ILE A 163 -44.34 4.81 18.25
N THR A 164 -45.03 4.47 19.32
CA THR A 164 -45.40 5.41 20.39
C THR A 164 -44.20 5.66 21.31
N ASN A 165 -44.11 6.88 21.87
CA ASN A 165 -43.00 7.32 22.72
C ASN A 165 -42.75 6.48 24.00
N SER A 166 -43.64 5.54 24.34
CA SER A 166 -43.54 4.74 25.56
C SER A 166 -42.74 3.45 25.43
N GLU A 167 -42.76 2.80 24.25
CA GLU A 167 -42.18 1.46 24.08
C GLU A 167 -40.75 1.51 23.55
N GLU A 168 -39.89 0.65 24.08
CA GLU A 168 -38.55 0.43 23.53
C GLU A 168 -38.69 -0.40 22.25
N ILE A 169 -38.13 0.10 21.15
CA ILE A 169 -38.27 -0.57 19.86
C ILE A 169 -37.39 -1.82 19.77
N SER A 170 -37.84 -2.79 18.97
CA SER A 170 -37.06 -3.98 18.67
C SER A 170 -35.81 -3.64 17.85
N GLN A 171 -34.81 -4.54 17.87
CA GLN A 171 -33.63 -4.39 17.02
C GLN A 171 -34.01 -4.30 15.54
N LYS A 172 -34.99 -5.09 15.10
CA LYS A 172 -35.50 -5.09 13.72
C LYS A 172 -36.02 -3.72 13.29
N GLU A 173 -36.86 -3.11 14.12
CA GLU A 173 -37.39 -1.76 13.85
C GLU A 173 -36.27 -0.72 13.87
N ALA A 174 -35.29 -0.86 14.75
CA ALA A 174 -34.17 0.07 14.81
C ALA A 174 -33.32 0.03 13.52
N ILE A 175 -33.11 -1.16 12.95
CA ILE A 175 -32.42 -1.30 11.66
C ILE A 175 -33.22 -0.64 10.51
N TYR A 176 -34.53 -0.44 10.63
CA TYR A 176 -35.27 0.33 9.61
C TYR A 176 -34.78 1.76 9.45
N PHE A 177 -34.29 2.41 10.52
CA PHE A 177 -33.65 3.72 10.40
C PHE A 177 -32.53 3.68 9.37
N THR A 178 -31.65 2.68 9.49
CA THR A 178 -30.47 2.50 8.64
C THR A 178 -30.86 2.11 7.22
N TYR A 179 -31.80 1.16 7.07
CA TYR A 179 -32.35 0.73 5.79
C TYR A 179 -32.88 1.94 5.00
N ILE A 180 -33.72 2.76 5.64
CA ILE A 180 -34.36 3.89 4.97
C ILE A 180 -33.32 4.89 4.48
N VAL A 181 -32.38 5.31 5.34
CA VAL A 181 -31.41 6.35 4.95
C VAL A 181 -30.36 5.88 3.95
N ILE A 182 -30.00 4.58 3.93
CA ILE A 182 -29.06 4.02 2.96
C ILE A 182 -29.69 3.95 1.57
N PHE A 183 -30.96 3.53 1.49
CA PHE A 183 -31.62 3.18 0.22
C PHE A 183 -32.57 4.24 -0.34
N VAL A 184 -32.82 5.35 0.37
CA VAL A 184 -33.65 6.43 -0.16
C VAL A 184 -33.09 7.04 -1.45
N ASP A 185 -33.99 7.28 -2.42
CA ASP A 185 -33.67 7.91 -3.69
C ASP A 185 -33.11 9.33 -3.49
N ARG A 186 -32.11 9.72 -4.28
CA ARG A 186 -31.44 11.03 -4.19
C ARG A 186 -32.36 12.23 -4.41
N ASN A 187 -33.53 12.04 -5.01
CA ASN A 187 -34.49 13.12 -5.25
C ASN A 187 -35.47 13.32 -4.07
N ILE A 188 -35.62 12.32 -3.21
CA ILE A 188 -36.58 12.28 -2.10
C ILE A 188 -35.84 12.27 -0.73
N ASP A 189 -34.53 12.07 -0.76
CA ASP A 189 -33.65 11.81 0.38
C ASP A 189 -33.75 12.84 1.51
N LYS A 190 -33.73 14.14 1.23
CA LYS A 190 -33.66 15.18 2.27
C LYS A 190 -34.87 15.15 3.21
N ARG A 191 -36.09 15.13 2.67
CA ARG A 191 -37.31 15.16 3.49
C ARG A 191 -37.43 13.90 4.35
N ILE A 192 -37.13 12.73 3.78
CA ILE A 192 -37.21 11.46 4.51
C ILE A 192 -36.15 11.40 5.60
N VAL A 193 -34.92 11.85 5.34
CA VAL A 193 -33.84 11.85 6.34
C VAL A 193 -34.10 12.85 7.47
N GLU A 194 -34.67 14.01 7.17
CA GLU A 194 -35.16 14.95 8.19
C GLU A 194 -36.20 14.28 9.09
N GLU A 195 -37.20 13.65 8.48
CA GLU A 195 -38.25 12.95 9.22
C GLU A 195 -37.70 11.80 10.07
N ILE A 196 -36.82 10.98 9.52
CA ILE A 196 -36.14 9.90 10.25
C ILE A 196 -35.32 10.46 11.42
N SER A 197 -34.63 11.59 11.23
CA SER A 197 -33.87 12.26 12.29
C SER A 197 -34.79 12.73 13.43
N HIS A 198 -35.98 13.24 13.10
CA HIS A 198 -37.00 13.60 14.09
C HIS A 198 -37.54 12.38 14.84
N ILE A 199 -37.89 11.30 14.13
CA ILE A 199 -38.38 10.07 14.77
C ILE A 199 -37.31 9.51 15.72
N PHE A 200 -36.04 9.51 15.31
CA PHE A 200 -34.92 9.01 16.12
C PHE A 200 -34.81 9.73 17.47
N MET A 201 -35.20 11.01 17.55
CA MET A 201 -35.19 11.75 18.82
C MET A 201 -36.17 11.22 19.86
N HIS A 202 -37.31 10.71 19.41
CA HIS A 202 -38.43 10.38 20.28
C HIS A 202 -38.50 8.90 20.63
N VAL A 203 -37.83 8.07 19.83
CA VAL A 203 -37.82 6.63 20.03
C VAL A 203 -36.82 6.20 21.11
N LYS A 204 -37.26 5.30 21.98
CA LYS A 204 -36.41 4.60 22.96
C LYS A 204 -35.85 3.33 22.33
N MET A 205 -34.56 3.12 22.50
CA MET A 205 -33.86 1.91 22.05
C MET A 205 -32.64 1.67 22.92
N ASN A 206 -32.12 0.45 22.87
CA ASN A 206 -30.88 0.07 23.53
C ASN A 206 -29.73 1.03 23.20
N SER A 207 -28.90 1.40 24.19
CA SER A 207 -27.83 2.38 24.02
C SER A 207 -26.79 2.04 22.95
N TYR A 208 -26.39 0.78 22.82
CA TYR A 208 -25.42 0.38 21.80
C TYR A 208 -26.01 0.53 20.41
N LEU A 209 -27.25 0.09 20.23
CA LEU A 209 -27.99 0.22 18.98
C LEU A 209 -28.24 1.70 18.63
N ARG A 210 -28.50 2.54 19.63
CA ARG A 210 -28.65 3.98 19.46
C ARG A 210 -27.38 4.63 18.91
N LEU A 211 -26.22 4.25 19.42
CA LEU A 211 -24.92 4.73 18.95
C LEU A 211 -24.64 4.28 17.51
N ASP A 212 -24.91 3.03 17.19
CA ASP A 212 -24.67 2.50 15.84
C ASP A 212 -25.60 3.17 14.80
N ILE A 213 -26.87 3.38 15.15
CA ILE A 213 -27.81 4.11 14.29
C ILE A 213 -27.43 5.59 14.19
N HIS A 214 -27.01 6.23 15.29
CA HIS A 214 -26.49 7.60 15.28
C HIS A 214 -25.32 7.73 14.31
N HIS A 215 -24.37 6.78 14.34
CA HIS A 215 -23.23 6.78 13.44
C HIS A 215 -23.63 6.70 11.96
N VAL A 216 -24.59 5.82 11.62
CA VAL A 216 -25.14 5.73 10.26
C VAL A 216 -25.85 7.02 9.87
N LEU A 217 -26.73 7.54 10.73
CA LEU A 217 -27.45 8.79 10.47
C LEU A 217 -26.50 9.96 10.27
N LYS A 218 -25.45 10.08 11.11
CA LYS A 218 -24.42 11.11 10.98
C LYS A 218 -23.79 11.09 9.59
N ILE A 219 -23.37 9.91 9.12
CA ILE A 219 -22.72 9.75 7.82
C ILE A 219 -23.71 10.08 6.69
N MET A 220 -24.93 9.56 6.76
CA MET A 220 -25.93 9.78 5.72
C MET A 220 -26.43 11.22 5.67
N ILE A 221 -26.62 11.90 6.81
CA ILE A 221 -26.95 13.32 6.89
C ILE A 221 -25.85 14.14 6.19
N LYS A 222 -24.57 13.87 6.46
CA LYS A 222 -23.47 14.58 5.82
C LYS A 222 -23.46 14.41 4.31
N GLU A 223 -23.73 13.21 3.81
CA GLU A 223 -23.76 12.95 2.36
C GLU A 223 -24.96 13.62 1.70
N ILE A 224 -26.15 13.46 2.28
CA ILE A 224 -27.42 13.92 1.70
C ILE A 224 -27.56 15.44 1.77
N PHE A 225 -27.01 16.08 2.80
CA PHE A 225 -27.03 17.53 3.00
C PHE A 225 -25.67 18.19 2.75
N LYS A 226 -24.78 17.57 1.98
CA LYS A 226 -23.43 18.11 1.70
C LYS A 226 -23.43 19.52 1.09
N ASP A 227 -24.52 19.88 0.40
CA ASP A 227 -24.77 21.19 -0.19
C ASP A 227 -25.40 22.21 0.79
N ASN A 228 -25.86 21.75 1.97
CA ASN A 228 -26.48 22.59 2.99
C ASN A 228 -25.81 22.38 4.37
N LYS A 229 -24.70 23.09 4.58
CA LYS A 229 -23.90 23.03 5.82
C LYS A 229 -24.73 23.35 7.07
N GLN A 230 -25.64 24.33 6.98
CA GLN A 230 -26.49 24.73 8.11
C GLN A 230 -27.45 23.62 8.51
N LYS A 231 -28.13 23.01 7.52
CA LYS A 231 -29.06 21.91 7.78
C LYS A 231 -28.34 20.66 8.28
N THR A 232 -27.17 20.35 7.73
CA THR A 232 -26.30 19.28 8.24
C THR A 232 -26.02 19.49 9.73
N ARG A 233 -25.55 20.70 10.12
CA ARG A 233 -25.26 21.03 11.52
C ARG A 233 -26.50 20.90 12.41
N GLU A 234 -27.63 21.41 11.95
CA GLU A 234 -28.92 21.33 12.67
C GLU A 234 -29.29 19.87 12.97
N LEU A 235 -29.28 19.01 11.96
CA LEU A 235 -29.65 17.60 12.10
C LEU A 235 -28.64 16.81 12.93
N LEU A 236 -27.33 17.03 12.75
CA LEU A 236 -26.30 16.39 13.58
C LEU A 236 -26.43 16.79 15.05
N THR A 237 -26.68 18.07 15.32
CA THR A 237 -26.93 18.56 16.68
C THR A 237 -28.19 17.92 17.26
N MET A 238 -29.23 17.80 16.45
CA MET A 238 -30.51 17.20 16.81
C MET A 238 -30.33 15.75 17.27
N ILE A 239 -29.75 14.88 16.43
CA ILE A 239 -29.57 13.46 16.76
C ILE A 239 -28.59 13.26 17.94
N THR A 240 -27.56 14.10 18.07
CA THR A 240 -26.55 13.99 19.13
C THR A 240 -27.08 14.38 20.51
N LYS A 241 -27.99 15.36 20.57
CA LYS A 241 -28.65 15.75 21.84
C LYS A 241 -29.45 14.63 22.48
N THR A 242 -29.83 13.63 21.70
CA THR A 242 -30.65 12.51 22.16
C THR A 242 -29.85 11.45 22.90
N LEU A 243 -28.52 11.50 22.80
CA LEU A 243 -27.63 10.57 23.48
C LEU A 243 -27.60 10.85 24.99
N ASN A 244 -27.56 9.80 25.81
CA ASN A 244 -27.32 9.92 27.24
C ASN A 244 -25.84 10.24 27.53
N GLU A 245 -25.48 10.47 28.79
CA GLU A 245 -24.10 10.85 29.17
C GLU A 245 -23.08 9.77 28.79
N LYS A 246 -23.41 8.48 29.02
CA LYS A 246 -22.52 7.38 28.68
C LYS A 246 -22.29 7.28 27.18
N GLU A 247 -23.36 7.32 26.40
CA GLU A 247 -23.34 7.31 24.94
C GLU A 247 -22.53 8.48 24.37
N PHE A 248 -22.74 9.68 24.91
CA PHE A 248 -21.99 10.87 24.51
C PHE A 248 -20.48 10.74 24.79
N CYS A 249 -20.10 10.20 25.95
CA CYS A 249 -18.70 9.95 26.28
C CYS A 249 -18.05 8.91 25.35
N GLU A 250 -18.76 7.83 25.03
CA GLU A 250 -18.27 6.79 24.10
C GLU A 250 -18.05 7.36 22.70
N LEU A 251 -19.02 8.12 22.18
CA LEU A 251 -18.93 8.77 20.87
C LEU A 251 -17.77 9.77 20.81
N THR A 252 -17.59 10.58 21.85
CA THR A 252 -16.51 11.57 21.92
C THR A 252 -15.13 10.89 21.90
N ARG A 253 -14.97 9.79 22.63
CA ARG A 253 -13.71 9.02 22.63
C ARG A 253 -13.43 8.44 21.25
N GLU A 254 -14.43 7.86 20.59
CA GLU A 254 -14.26 7.28 19.26
C GLU A 254 -13.84 8.34 18.23
N GLU A 255 -14.46 9.52 18.24
CA GLU A 255 -14.09 10.62 17.34
C GLU A 255 -12.68 11.15 17.62
N GLN A 256 -12.26 11.23 18.88
CA GLN A 256 -10.89 11.60 19.25
C GLN A 256 -9.86 10.59 18.72
N PHE A 257 -10.11 9.29 18.90
CA PHE A 257 -9.21 8.25 18.38
C PHE A 257 -9.09 8.30 16.85
N LYS A 258 -10.20 8.53 16.14
CA LYS A 258 -10.18 8.67 14.67
C LYS A 258 -9.37 9.89 14.23
N ALA A 259 -9.48 11.02 14.92
CA ALA A 259 -8.69 12.21 14.64
C ALA A 259 -7.19 11.97 14.88
N ASP A 260 -6.82 11.25 15.95
CA ASP A 260 -5.43 10.91 16.22
C ASP A 260 -4.81 9.95 15.21
N ILE A 261 -5.58 8.96 14.73
CA ILE A 261 -5.14 8.07 13.64
C ILE A 261 -4.87 8.89 12.37
N ALA A 262 -5.83 9.75 11.99
CA ALA A 262 -5.68 10.59 10.81
C ALA A 262 -4.43 11.48 10.84
N ARG A 263 -4.12 12.08 12.00
CA ARG A 263 -2.91 12.88 12.19
C ARG A 263 -1.64 12.05 12.07
N LYS A 264 -1.67 10.80 12.55
CA LYS A 264 -0.52 9.89 12.41
C LYS A 264 -0.32 9.47 10.96
N ASP A 265 -1.39 9.21 10.20
CA ASP A 265 -1.31 8.87 8.78
C ASP A 265 -0.69 10.01 7.97
N GLU A 266 -1.10 11.25 8.21
CA GLU A 266 -0.49 12.44 7.58
C GLU A 266 1.01 12.57 7.92
N LEU A 267 1.40 12.27 9.16
CA LEU A 267 2.83 12.26 9.54
C LEU A 267 3.62 11.14 8.86
N ILE A 268 2.98 10.01 8.54
CA ILE A 268 3.60 8.90 7.81
C ILE A 268 3.80 9.29 6.35
N GLU A 269 2.77 9.83 5.70
CA GLU A 269 2.85 10.29 4.30
C GLU A 269 3.97 11.31 4.10
N ASN A 270 4.06 12.32 5.00
CA ASN A 270 5.15 13.29 4.98
C ASN A 270 6.54 12.65 5.15
N ARG A 271 6.67 11.59 5.95
CA ARG A 271 7.93 10.86 6.13
C ARG A 271 8.31 10.09 4.87
N ASP A 272 7.35 9.46 4.21
CA ASP A 272 7.57 8.71 2.99
C ASP A 272 8.04 9.63 1.85
N GLU A 273 7.47 10.83 1.72
CA GLU A 273 7.97 11.85 0.78
C GLU A 273 9.41 12.28 1.07
N MET A 274 9.76 12.47 2.35
CA MET A 274 11.13 12.83 2.75
C MET A 274 12.12 11.69 2.47
N LEU A 275 11.70 10.43 2.64
CA LEU A 275 12.51 9.26 2.32
C LEU A 275 12.77 9.17 0.81
N ALA A 276 11.73 9.34 -0.01
CA ALA A 276 11.87 9.35 -1.46
C ALA A 276 12.89 10.39 -1.96
N LYS A 277 12.85 11.61 -1.41
CA LYS A 277 13.84 12.67 -1.72
C LYS A 277 15.27 12.31 -1.30
N LYS A 278 15.43 11.63 -0.16
CA LYS A 278 16.75 11.16 0.29
C LYS A 278 17.30 10.07 -0.62
N ASP A 279 16.46 9.14 -1.05
CA ASP A 279 16.85 8.07 -1.97
C ASP A 279 17.29 8.64 -3.33
N GLU A 280 16.61 9.67 -3.83
CA GLU A 280 17.03 10.41 -5.03
C GLU A 280 18.42 11.04 -4.85
N MET A 281 18.65 11.75 -3.75
CA MET A 281 19.96 12.36 -3.45
C MET A 281 21.09 11.33 -3.30
N ILE A 282 20.81 10.17 -2.68
CA ILE A 282 21.77 9.07 -2.56
C ILE A 282 22.13 8.52 -3.95
N SER A 283 21.14 8.38 -4.84
CA SER A 283 21.36 7.95 -6.22
C SER A 283 22.27 8.91 -6.97
N GLU A 284 22.02 10.22 -6.88
CA GLU A 284 22.86 11.25 -7.50
C GLU A 284 24.31 11.19 -7.02
N ILE A 285 24.53 11.16 -5.70
CA ILE A 285 25.87 11.06 -5.10
C ILE A 285 26.59 9.80 -5.58
N LYS A 286 25.88 8.68 -5.68
CA LYS A 286 26.46 7.42 -6.16
C LYS A 286 26.95 7.56 -7.61
N THR A 287 26.15 8.15 -8.49
CA THR A 287 26.57 8.37 -9.89
C THR A 287 27.74 9.34 -10.01
N GLU A 288 27.80 10.39 -9.18
CA GLU A 288 28.92 11.33 -9.16
C GLU A 288 30.22 10.64 -8.70
N ASN A 289 30.13 9.81 -7.67
CA ASN A 289 31.28 9.05 -7.17
C ASN A 289 31.79 8.04 -8.20
N GLU A 290 30.89 7.35 -8.91
CA GLU A 290 31.26 6.43 -10.00
C GLU A 290 32.02 7.16 -11.12
N LYS A 291 31.59 8.37 -11.49
CA LYS A 291 32.30 9.22 -12.45
C LYS A 291 33.70 9.59 -11.95
N LYS A 292 33.83 10.08 -10.72
CA LYS A 292 35.14 10.43 -10.12
C LYS A 292 36.09 9.25 -10.06
N ILE A 293 35.59 8.06 -9.70
CA ILE A 293 36.39 6.83 -9.70
C ILE A 293 36.90 6.50 -11.11
N SER A 294 36.05 6.64 -12.14
CA SER A 294 36.44 6.39 -13.52
C SER A 294 37.50 7.37 -14.04
N GLU A 295 37.40 8.65 -13.67
CA GLU A 295 38.36 9.69 -14.03
C GLU A 295 39.72 9.43 -13.40
N ILE A 296 39.76 9.18 -12.08
CA ILE A 296 40.99 8.84 -11.34
C ILE A 296 41.65 7.59 -11.94
N LYS A 297 40.86 6.57 -12.28
CA LYS A 297 41.40 5.35 -12.91
C LYS A 297 42.06 5.65 -14.24
N THR A 298 41.40 6.43 -15.10
CA THR A 298 41.93 6.80 -16.42
C THR A 298 43.19 7.65 -16.32
N GLU A 299 43.25 8.60 -15.37
CA GLU A 299 44.43 9.42 -15.13
C GLU A 299 45.62 8.59 -14.62
N ASN A 300 45.37 7.67 -13.69
CA ASN A 300 46.41 6.77 -13.19
C ASN A 300 46.95 5.84 -14.29
N GLU A 301 46.09 5.29 -15.15
CA GLU A 301 46.51 4.46 -16.28
C GLU A 301 47.42 5.22 -17.26
N LYS A 302 47.11 6.49 -17.56
CA LYS A 302 47.97 7.35 -18.39
C LYS A 302 49.33 7.58 -17.74
N ARG A 303 49.35 7.94 -16.45
CA ARG A 303 50.58 8.22 -15.71
C ARG A 303 51.48 6.99 -15.58
N ILE A 304 50.88 5.80 -15.39
CA ILE A 304 51.61 4.52 -15.40
C ILE A 304 52.23 4.30 -16.79
N SER A 305 51.45 4.45 -17.86
CA SER A 305 51.95 4.26 -19.24
C SER A 305 53.10 5.21 -19.59
N GLU A 306 53.05 6.47 -19.16
CA GLU A 306 54.14 7.44 -19.36
C GLU A 306 55.41 7.02 -18.62
N LYS A 307 55.29 6.61 -17.35
CA LYS A 307 56.44 6.11 -16.57
C LYS A 307 57.05 4.85 -17.16
N ASP A 308 56.22 3.93 -17.65
CA ASP A 308 56.70 2.70 -18.29
C ASP A 308 57.52 3.00 -19.55
N LYS A 309 57.14 4.02 -20.33
CA LYS A 309 57.92 4.49 -21.49
C LYS A 309 59.27 5.08 -21.06
N GLU A 310 59.27 5.96 -20.06
CA GLU A 310 60.50 6.58 -19.54
C GLU A 310 61.48 5.51 -19.03
N ILE A 311 60.99 4.52 -18.27
CA ILE A 311 61.80 3.39 -17.80
C ILE A 311 62.38 2.60 -18.98
N SER A 312 61.59 2.34 -20.02
CA SER A 312 62.05 1.63 -21.22
C SER A 312 63.14 2.39 -21.98
N GLU A 313 63.00 3.71 -22.11
CA GLU A 313 63.98 4.57 -22.77
C GLU A 313 65.31 4.59 -22.01
N ILE A 314 65.26 4.80 -20.67
CA ILE A 314 66.44 4.76 -19.80
C ILE A 314 67.13 3.39 -19.90
N LYS A 315 66.36 2.30 -19.88
CA LYS A 315 66.92 0.95 -20.01
C LYS A 315 67.67 0.76 -21.32
N THR A 316 67.07 1.20 -22.43
CA THR A 316 67.67 1.10 -23.78
C THR A 316 68.93 1.96 -23.89
N GLU A 317 68.93 3.16 -23.32
CA GLU A 317 70.12 4.04 -23.31
C GLU A 317 71.26 3.42 -22.49
N ASN A 318 70.96 2.87 -21.32
CA ASN A 318 71.95 2.20 -20.48
C ASN A 318 72.53 0.95 -21.17
N GLU A 319 71.71 0.15 -21.86
CA GLU A 319 72.18 -1.00 -22.64
C GLU A 319 73.15 -0.58 -23.76
N LYS A 320 72.89 0.54 -24.45
CA LYS A 320 73.82 1.10 -25.45
C LYS A 320 75.14 1.53 -24.83
N LYS A 321 75.11 2.27 -23.72
CA LYS A 321 76.33 2.71 -23.00
C LYS A 321 77.16 1.53 -22.51
N ILE A 322 76.51 0.49 -21.98
CA ILE A 322 77.18 -0.76 -21.57
C ILE A 322 77.85 -1.40 -22.78
N SER A 323 77.14 -1.55 -23.91
CA SER A 323 77.71 -2.15 -25.12
C SER A 323 78.90 -1.36 -25.69
N GLU A 324 78.87 -0.03 -25.63
CA GLU A 324 80.01 0.82 -26.03
C GLU A 324 81.21 0.63 -25.10
N LYS A 325 80.96 0.55 -23.79
CA LYS A 325 82.01 0.29 -22.80
C LYS A 325 82.63 -1.10 -22.95
N ASP A 326 81.83 -2.11 -23.24
CA ASP A 326 82.31 -3.47 -23.49
C ASP A 326 83.23 -3.52 -24.73
N LYS A 327 82.90 -2.76 -25.80
CA LYS A 327 83.79 -2.63 -26.98
C LYS A 327 85.10 -1.93 -26.65
N GLU A 328 85.06 -0.83 -25.89
CA GLU A 328 86.25 -0.08 -25.47
C GLU A 328 87.18 -0.96 -24.62
N ILE A 329 86.61 -1.77 -23.72
CA ILE A 329 87.35 -2.74 -22.91
C ILE A 329 88.01 -3.78 -23.81
N TYR A 330 87.26 -4.36 -24.75
CA TYR A 330 87.79 -5.36 -25.68
C TYR A 330 88.97 -4.82 -26.52
N GLU A 331 88.88 -3.59 -27.02
CA GLU A 331 89.96 -2.96 -27.78
C GLU A 331 91.22 -2.74 -26.91
N LYS A 332 91.05 -2.29 -25.66
CA LYS A 332 92.15 -2.13 -24.71
C LYS A 332 92.79 -3.47 -24.35
N ASP A 333 92.00 -4.51 -24.12
CA ASP A 333 92.50 -5.86 -23.84
C ASP A 333 93.32 -6.40 -25.01
N LYS A 334 92.90 -6.11 -26.26
CA LYS A 334 93.66 -6.45 -27.47
C LYS A 334 95.00 -5.70 -27.54
N GLU A 335 95.01 -4.40 -27.26
CA GLU A 335 96.24 -3.58 -27.26
C GLU A 335 97.23 -4.04 -26.19
N ILE A 336 96.73 -4.39 -25.00
CA ILE A 336 97.53 -4.97 -23.91
C ILE A 336 98.16 -6.28 -24.37
N TYR A 337 97.36 -7.19 -24.95
CA TYR A 337 97.86 -8.45 -25.48
C TYR A 337 98.97 -8.27 -26.53
N GLU A 338 98.80 -7.34 -27.47
CA GLU A 338 99.82 -7.02 -28.48
C GLU A 338 101.12 -6.49 -27.86
N LYS A 339 101.02 -5.63 -26.83
CA LYS A 339 102.18 -5.12 -26.07
C LYS A 339 102.88 -6.22 -25.30
N ASP A 340 102.14 -7.13 -24.66
CA ASP A 340 102.69 -8.27 -23.92
C ASP A 340 103.48 -9.19 -24.86
N VAL A 341 102.98 -9.45 -26.08
CA VAL A 341 103.70 -10.22 -27.11
C VAL A 341 104.98 -9.51 -27.57
N MET A 342 104.96 -8.19 -27.75
CA MET A 342 106.17 -7.43 -28.11
C MET A 342 107.21 -7.41 -27.00
N LEU A 343 106.77 -7.26 -25.74
CA LEU A 343 107.65 -7.32 -24.58
C LEU A 343 108.33 -8.69 -24.48
N ALA A 344 107.57 -9.78 -24.62
CA ALA A 344 108.12 -11.13 -24.62
C ALA A 344 109.20 -11.33 -25.71
N LYS A 345 108.98 -10.81 -26.93
CA LYS A 345 110.00 -10.84 -27.99
C LYS A 345 111.24 -10.03 -27.66
N LYS A 346 111.07 -8.84 -27.08
CA LYS A 346 112.21 -8.00 -26.66
C LYS A 346 112.99 -8.64 -25.52
N ASP A 347 112.32 -9.31 -24.59
CA ASP A 347 112.96 -10.06 -23.51
C ASP A 347 113.81 -11.21 -24.08
N GLU A 348 113.30 -11.93 -25.09
CA GLU A 348 114.04 -12.96 -25.83
C GLU A 348 115.28 -12.38 -26.53
N GLU A 349 115.14 -11.26 -27.25
CA GLU A 349 116.27 -10.56 -27.89
C GLU A 349 117.33 -10.11 -26.87
N LEU A 350 116.89 -9.55 -25.74
CA LEU A 350 117.77 -9.15 -24.64
C LEU A 350 118.53 -10.34 -24.06
N GLU A 351 117.88 -11.49 -23.94
CA GLU A 351 118.51 -12.71 -23.45
C GLU A 351 119.55 -13.24 -24.44
N ILE A 352 119.26 -13.22 -25.74
CA ILE A 352 120.23 -13.52 -26.80
C ILE A 352 121.43 -12.56 -26.72
N LEU A 353 121.19 -11.26 -26.57
CA LEU A 353 122.25 -10.26 -26.47
C LEU A 353 123.12 -10.48 -25.21
N ARG A 354 122.49 -10.79 -24.07
CA ARG A 354 123.18 -11.13 -22.82
C ARG A 354 124.05 -12.37 -22.99
N LEU A 355 123.58 -13.40 -23.71
CA LEU A 355 124.36 -14.60 -24.03
C LEU A 355 125.57 -14.27 -24.93
N GLN A 356 125.40 -13.41 -25.94
CA GLN A 356 126.49 -12.97 -26.82
C GLN A 356 127.58 -12.17 -26.08
N ILE A 357 127.18 -11.24 -25.20
CA ILE A 357 128.13 -10.47 -24.36
C ILE A 357 128.90 -11.43 -23.43
N LYS A 358 128.21 -12.43 -22.85
CA LYS A 358 128.86 -13.44 -22.00
C LYS A 358 129.86 -14.31 -22.78
N GLN A 359 129.60 -14.59 -24.06
CA GLN A 359 130.52 -15.30 -24.96
C GLN A 359 131.71 -14.42 -25.43
N GLN A 360 131.53 -13.11 -25.58
CA GLN A 360 132.64 -12.18 -25.87
C GLN A 360 133.57 -11.98 -24.66
N ASN A 361 133.01 -11.88 -23.46
CA ASN A 361 133.79 -11.73 -22.22
C ASN A 361 134.53 -13.01 -21.79
N SER A 362 134.27 -14.16 -22.42
CA SER A 362 134.99 -15.43 -22.18
C SER A 362 136.09 -15.73 -23.20
N LYS A 363 136.38 -14.80 -24.13
CA LYS A 363 137.48 -14.85 -25.10
C LYS A 363 138.59 -13.83 -24.85
N GLN A 364 138.51 -13.06 -23.75
CA GLN A 364 139.66 -12.45 -23.09
C GLN A 364 140.34 -13.50 -22.23
#